data_AF-A0A6P0XM71-F1
#
_entry.id   AF-A0A6P0XM71-F1
#
_cell.length_a   1.000
_cell.length_b   1.000
_cell.length_c   1.000
_cell.angle_alpha   90.00
_cell.angle_beta   90.00
_cell.angle_gamma   90.00
#
_symmetry.space_group_name_H-M   'P 1'
#
loop_
_entity.id
_entity.type
_entity.pdbx_description
1 polymer ?
#
loop_
_entity_poly.entity_id
_entity_poly.type
_entity_poly.pdbx_seq_one_letter_code
_entity_poly.pdbx_strand_id
1 'polypeptide(L)'
;MLKFIRPKLLFTIFISLLIFLYIPNLKLQKVSAQFISSPEVNALDDSLNNVSISSFVQSVFNYSQQLYGEPRIAVKKVNLRLHTSPLASLDNANQGEFTIYLSRKPSEYAFHGQLSHEIFHLLNAQLLDCYVEGMATVFAEKILTRNNLDWSGWETYFQKGSEPFYSLTYSMMKEVSETAGSANMSRLLDFAVNNKANKKWMYIDIDGWLSSMSDYVKIEVEKVINKYIYQVKPVVGSKNNMYTCLAPGKN
;
A
#
# COMPACT_ATOMS: atom_id res chain seq x y z
N MET A 1 56.29 -23.38 -22.07
CA MET A 1 55.81 -22.22 -21.27
C MET A 1 54.48 -22.58 -20.63
N LEU A 2 54.48 -23.17 -19.44
CA LEU A 2 53.27 -23.31 -18.63
C LEU A 2 53.14 -22.05 -17.76
N LYS A 3 52.08 -21.27 -17.99
CA LYS A 3 51.74 -20.10 -17.15
C LYS A 3 51.20 -20.59 -15.81
N PHE A 4 51.84 -20.18 -14.73
CA PHE A 4 51.38 -20.39 -13.36
C PHE A 4 50.00 -19.76 -13.15
N ILE A 5 49.00 -20.58 -12.84
CA ILE A 5 47.71 -20.13 -12.33
C ILE A 5 47.94 -19.62 -10.91
N ARG A 6 47.56 -18.36 -10.65
CA ARG A 6 47.74 -17.71 -9.35
C ARG A 6 46.94 -18.45 -8.26
N PRO A 7 47.52 -18.76 -7.09
CA PRO A 7 46.88 -19.54 -6.03
C PRO A 7 45.60 -18.89 -5.47
N LYS A 8 45.42 -17.58 -5.62
CA LYS A 8 44.18 -16.88 -5.25
C LYS A 8 42.97 -17.29 -6.09
N LEU A 9 43.15 -17.62 -7.37
CA LEU A 9 42.06 -18.03 -8.27
C LEU A 9 41.58 -19.46 -7.97
N LEU A 10 42.51 -20.35 -7.62
CA LEU A 10 42.19 -21.71 -7.17
C LEU A 10 41.41 -21.70 -5.85
N PHE A 11 41.72 -20.79 -4.92
CA PHE A 11 41.03 -20.67 -3.65
C PHE A 11 39.57 -20.18 -3.79
N THR A 12 39.30 -19.25 -4.71
CA THR A 12 37.92 -18.77 -4.96
C THR A 12 37.06 -19.85 -5.62
N ILE A 13 37.63 -20.62 -6.55
CA ILE A 13 36.93 -21.73 -7.20
C ILE A 13 36.64 -22.85 -6.19
N PHE A 14 37.56 -23.12 -5.26
CA PHE A 14 37.37 -24.14 -4.21
C PHE A 14 36.24 -23.77 -3.25
N ILE A 15 36.13 -22.49 -2.84
CA ILE A 15 35.03 -22.02 -1.96
C ILE A 15 33.68 -22.09 -2.67
N SER A 16 33.61 -21.68 -3.95
CA SER A 16 32.37 -21.76 -4.73
C SER A 16 31.90 -23.21 -4.95
N LEU A 17 32.82 -24.16 -5.14
CA LEU A 17 32.48 -25.59 -5.22
C LEU A 17 32.03 -26.17 -3.86
N LEU A 18 32.62 -25.71 -2.75
CA LEU A 18 32.23 -26.13 -1.40
C LEU A 18 30.80 -25.68 -1.05
N ILE A 19 30.39 -24.47 -1.46
CA ILE A 19 29.01 -23.99 -1.26
C ILE A 19 28.00 -24.86 -2.03
N PHE A 20 28.35 -25.29 -3.25
CA PHE A 20 27.49 -26.18 -4.05
C PHE A 20 27.45 -27.62 -3.53
N LEU A 21 28.54 -28.12 -2.93
CA LEU A 21 28.61 -29.48 -2.39
C LEU A 21 28.01 -29.62 -0.98
N TYR A 22 27.99 -28.55 -0.17
CA TYR A 22 27.47 -28.57 1.21
C TYR A 22 26.01 -28.11 1.37
N ILE A 23 25.34 -27.68 0.29
CA ILE A 23 23.89 -27.40 0.33
C ILE A 23 23.15 -28.29 -0.67
N PRO A 24 23.14 -29.63 -0.49
CA PRO A 24 22.41 -30.53 -1.38
C PRO A 24 20.88 -30.48 -1.16
N ASN A 25 20.39 -29.57 -0.32
CA ASN A 25 18.99 -29.47 0.08
C ASN A 25 18.49 -28.02 0.21
N LEU A 26 18.94 -27.11 -0.67
CA LEU A 26 18.09 -25.97 -1.01
C LEU A 26 16.92 -26.52 -1.82
N LYS A 27 15.93 -27.09 -1.11
CA LYS A 27 14.57 -27.16 -1.62
C LYS A 27 14.22 -25.70 -1.90
N LEU A 28 14.38 -25.28 -3.17
CA LEU A 28 13.61 -24.19 -3.73
C LEU A 28 12.18 -24.57 -3.41
N GLN A 29 11.67 -23.98 -2.33
CA GLN A 29 10.27 -24.05 -1.99
C GLN A 29 9.60 -23.57 -3.27
N LYS A 30 8.88 -24.45 -3.96
CA LYS A 30 7.93 -24.02 -4.99
C LYS A 30 7.03 -23.06 -4.24
N VAL A 31 7.30 -21.76 -4.39
CA VAL A 31 6.34 -20.73 -4.04
C VAL A 31 5.21 -21.04 -4.98
N SER A 32 4.22 -21.76 -4.47
CA SER A 32 2.92 -21.91 -5.12
C SER A 32 2.52 -20.48 -5.45
N ALA A 33 2.56 -20.11 -6.72
CA ALA A 33 1.95 -18.88 -7.18
C ALA A 33 0.46 -19.06 -6.88
N GLN A 34 0.05 -18.60 -5.71
CA GLN A 34 -1.33 -18.57 -5.30
C GLN A 34 -2.05 -17.80 -6.40
N PHE A 35 -3.01 -18.45 -7.04
CA PHE A 35 -3.75 -17.86 -8.14
C PHE A 35 -4.62 -16.74 -7.55
N ILE A 36 -4.11 -15.51 -7.61
CA ILE A 36 -4.86 -14.34 -7.20
C ILE A 36 -5.91 -14.09 -8.29
N SER A 37 -7.19 -14.34 -7.98
CA SER A 37 -8.27 -14.05 -8.92
C SER A 37 -8.40 -12.55 -9.10
N SER A 38 -8.02 -12.04 -10.27
CA SER A 38 -8.23 -10.63 -10.59
C SER A 38 -9.72 -10.32 -10.75
N PRO A 39 -10.17 -9.13 -10.32
CA PRO A 39 -11.57 -8.76 -10.44
C PRO A 39 -11.97 -8.54 -11.90
N GLU A 40 -13.24 -8.77 -12.19
CA GLU A 40 -13.90 -8.20 -13.35
C GLU A 40 -13.92 -6.67 -13.20
N VAL A 41 -13.51 -5.94 -14.23
CA VAL A 41 -13.52 -4.47 -14.23
C VAL A 41 -14.58 -3.99 -15.20
N ASN A 42 -15.50 -3.16 -14.71
CA ASN A 42 -16.61 -2.63 -15.48
C ASN A 42 -16.59 -1.09 -15.44
N ALA A 43 -16.55 -0.44 -16.59
CA ALA A 43 -16.63 1.02 -16.67
C ALA A 43 -18.08 1.46 -16.78
N LEU A 44 -18.53 2.31 -15.86
CA LEU A 44 -19.87 2.90 -15.89
C LEU A 44 -19.94 4.19 -16.71
N ASP A 45 -18.79 4.78 -17.02
CA ASP A 45 -18.64 5.94 -17.90
C ASP A 45 -17.79 5.58 -19.12
N ASP A 46 -18.21 6.00 -20.31
CA ASP A 46 -17.55 5.66 -21.58
C ASP A 46 -16.05 6.02 -21.60
N SER A 47 -15.68 7.16 -21.01
CA SER A 47 -14.28 7.59 -20.97
C SER A 47 -13.38 6.62 -20.18
N LEU A 48 -13.94 5.83 -19.28
CA LEU A 48 -13.22 4.84 -18.47
C LEU A 48 -13.23 3.45 -19.12
N ASN A 49 -14.04 3.23 -20.16
CA ASN A 49 -14.17 1.97 -20.87
C ASN A 49 -12.97 1.75 -21.81
N ASN A 50 -11.84 1.38 -21.22
CA ASN A 50 -10.60 1.11 -21.92
C ASN A 50 -9.92 -0.15 -21.35
N VAL A 51 -9.47 -1.03 -22.25
CA VAL A 51 -8.76 -2.26 -21.88
C VAL A 51 -7.50 -1.95 -21.07
N SER A 52 -6.76 -0.88 -21.40
CA SER A 52 -5.55 -0.53 -20.64
C SER A 52 -5.85 -0.12 -19.20
N ILE A 53 -6.96 0.57 -18.96
CA ILE A 53 -7.42 0.94 -17.61
C ILE A 53 -7.82 -0.31 -16.83
N SER A 54 -8.56 -1.22 -17.47
CA SER A 54 -8.96 -2.49 -16.85
C SER A 54 -7.74 -3.35 -16.48
N SER A 55 -6.78 -3.48 -17.38
CA SER A 55 -5.52 -4.18 -17.12
C SER A 55 -4.68 -3.49 -16.03
N PHE A 56 -4.70 -2.16 -15.97
CA PHE A 56 -4.04 -1.40 -14.91
C PHE A 56 -4.66 -1.73 -13.55
N VAL A 57 -5.99 -1.67 -13.42
CA VAL A 57 -6.70 -2.03 -12.17
C VAL A 57 -6.34 -3.44 -11.70
N GLN A 58 -6.43 -4.42 -12.59
CA GLN A 58 -6.12 -5.82 -12.27
C GLN A 58 -4.65 -6.00 -11.84
N SER A 59 -3.71 -5.42 -12.59
CA SER A 59 -2.28 -5.52 -12.30
C SER A 59 -1.92 -4.87 -10.96
N VAL A 60 -2.43 -3.65 -10.71
CA VAL A 60 -2.18 -2.91 -9.48
C VAL A 60 -2.82 -3.58 -8.28
N PHE A 61 -4.05 -4.11 -8.41
CA PHE A 61 -4.72 -4.85 -7.33
C PHE A 61 -4.04 -6.18 -7.01
N ASN A 62 -3.54 -6.90 -8.02
CA ASN A 62 -2.75 -8.10 -7.77
C ASN A 62 -1.44 -7.75 -7.05
N TYR A 63 -0.81 -6.63 -7.43
CA TYR A 63 0.43 -6.19 -6.79
C TYR A 63 0.20 -5.70 -5.35
N SER A 64 -0.93 -5.05 -5.05
CA SER A 64 -1.28 -4.67 -3.68
C SER A 64 -1.43 -5.90 -2.79
N GLN A 65 -2.08 -6.96 -3.28
CA GLN A 65 -2.21 -8.22 -2.54
C GLN A 65 -0.87 -8.92 -2.30
N GLN A 66 0.04 -8.88 -3.27
CA GLN A 66 1.40 -9.40 -3.09
C GLN A 66 2.18 -8.66 -1.98
N LEU A 67 1.88 -7.38 -1.76
CA LEU A 67 2.58 -6.57 -0.78
C LEU A 67 1.92 -6.60 0.60
N TYR A 68 0.60 -6.65 0.67
CA TYR A 68 -0.17 -6.38 1.89
C TYR A 68 -1.17 -7.49 2.26
N GLY A 69 -1.19 -8.58 1.50
CA GLY A 69 -2.07 -9.72 1.75
C GLY A 69 -3.44 -9.62 1.06
N GLU A 70 -4.25 -10.65 1.27
CA GLU A 70 -5.58 -10.77 0.69
C GLU A 70 -6.53 -9.67 1.18
N PRO A 71 -7.49 -9.22 0.36
CA PRO A 71 -8.48 -8.25 0.79
C PRO A 71 -9.38 -8.85 1.89
N ARG A 72 -9.84 -8.00 2.82
CA ARG A 72 -10.77 -8.39 3.89
C ARG A 72 -12.06 -9.03 3.35
N ILE A 73 -12.55 -8.50 2.23
CA ILE A 73 -13.69 -9.01 1.48
C ILE A 73 -13.19 -9.33 0.08
N ALA A 74 -13.44 -10.54 -0.40
CA ALA A 74 -13.02 -10.94 -1.74
C ALA A 74 -13.54 -9.97 -2.79
N VAL A 75 -12.64 -9.40 -3.59
CA VAL A 75 -12.98 -8.42 -4.64
C VAL A 75 -13.21 -9.19 -5.95
N LYS A 76 -14.47 -9.36 -6.33
CA LYS A 76 -14.86 -10.08 -7.55
C LYS A 76 -15.13 -9.14 -8.71
N LYS A 77 -15.69 -7.96 -8.41
CA LYS A 77 -16.06 -6.96 -9.41
C LYS A 77 -15.72 -5.56 -8.92
N VAL A 78 -15.12 -4.78 -9.81
CA VAL A 78 -14.81 -3.36 -9.60
C VAL A 78 -15.48 -2.54 -10.69
N ASN A 79 -16.45 -1.72 -10.32
CA ASN A 79 -17.01 -0.70 -11.20
C ASN A 79 -16.13 0.56 -11.14
N LEU A 80 -15.92 1.22 -12.28
CA LEU A 80 -15.24 2.51 -12.37
C LEU A 80 -16.24 3.59 -12.78
N ARG A 81 -16.28 4.69 -12.04
CA ARG A 81 -17.22 5.78 -12.28
C ARG A 81 -16.60 7.16 -12.05
N LEU A 82 -16.93 8.13 -12.89
CA LEU A 82 -16.59 9.53 -12.65
C LEU A 82 -17.51 10.14 -11.60
N HIS A 83 -16.93 10.93 -10.70
CA HIS A 83 -17.63 11.59 -9.59
C HIS A 83 -16.89 12.84 -9.15
N THR A 84 -17.55 13.73 -8.39
CA THR A 84 -16.91 14.96 -7.89
C THR A 84 -15.87 14.70 -6.81
N SER A 85 -15.99 13.59 -6.08
CA SER A 85 -15.10 13.19 -4.99
C SER A 85 -14.64 11.76 -5.20
N PRO A 86 -13.33 11.48 -5.14
CA PRO A 86 -12.80 10.14 -5.28
C PRO A 86 -13.06 9.30 -4.02
N LEU A 87 -13.33 8.00 -4.21
CA LEU A 87 -13.65 7.06 -3.14
C LEU A 87 -13.70 5.63 -3.68
N ALA A 88 -13.15 4.65 -2.95
CA ALA A 88 -13.49 3.25 -3.09
C ALA A 88 -14.63 2.87 -2.13
N SER A 89 -15.70 2.31 -2.67
CA SER A 89 -16.90 1.93 -1.91
C SER A 89 -17.21 0.44 -2.06
N LEU A 90 -17.72 -0.14 -0.98
CA LEU A 90 -18.25 -1.50 -0.95
C LEU A 90 -19.75 -1.46 -1.25
N ASP A 91 -20.15 -1.89 -2.43
CA ASP A 91 -21.56 -1.89 -2.85
C ASP A 91 -22.28 -3.13 -2.35
N ASN A 92 -21.65 -4.31 -2.50
CA ASN A 92 -22.22 -5.58 -2.06
C ASN A 92 -21.13 -6.54 -1.53
N ALA A 93 -21.07 -6.67 -0.21
CA ALA A 93 -20.13 -7.56 0.48
C ALA A 93 -20.27 -9.03 0.10
N ASN A 94 -21.50 -9.53 -0.11
CA ASN A 94 -21.74 -10.94 -0.41
C ASN A 94 -21.31 -11.30 -1.84
N GLN A 95 -21.42 -10.34 -2.75
CA GLN A 95 -21.03 -10.51 -4.15
C GLN A 95 -19.59 -10.04 -4.42
N GLY A 96 -18.93 -9.38 -3.46
CA GLY A 96 -17.59 -8.83 -3.66
C GLY A 96 -17.56 -7.71 -4.69
N GLU A 97 -18.61 -6.88 -4.71
CA GLU A 97 -18.77 -5.78 -5.66
C GLU A 97 -18.39 -4.46 -5.00
N PHE A 98 -17.53 -3.73 -5.71
CA PHE A 98 -17.01 -2.44 -5.30
C PHE A 98 -17.17 -1.42 -6.44
N THR A 99 -17.26 -0.15 -6.09
CA THR A 99 -17.16 0.95 -7.04
C THR A 99 -16.03 1.87 -6.63
N ILE A 100 -15.11 2.13 -7.57
CA ILE A 100 -14.12 3.20 -7.49
C ILE A 100 -14.68 4.42 -8.21
N TYR A 101 -14.86 5.49 -7.44
CA TYR A 101 -15.21 6.81 -7.92
C TYR A 101 -13.93 7.62 -8.17
N LEU A 102 -13.84 8.28 -9.33
CA LEU A 102 -12.70 9.08 -9.75
C LEU A 102 -13.15 10.50 -10.09
N SER A 103 -12.40 11.50 -9.65
CA SER A 103 -12.61 12.90 -10.06
C SER A 103 -11.73 13.34 -11.22
N ARG A 104 -10.89 12.43 -11.73
CA ARG A 104 -10.00 12.65 -12.86
C ARG A 104 -10.37 11.74 -14.02
N LYS A 105 -10.29 12.29 -15.24
CA LYS A 105 -10.42 11.57 -16.50
C LYS A 105 -9.08 10.94 -16.91
N PRO A 106 -9.07 9.87 -17.73
CA PRO A 106 -7.82 9.19 -18.11
C PRO A 106 -6.76 10.05 -18.80
N SER A 107 -7.17 11.12 -19.47
CA SER A 107 -6.27 12.08 -20.11
C SER A 107 -5.60 13.05 -19.14
N GLU A 108 -6.06 13.13 -17.88
CA GLU A 108 -5.51 14.04 -16.88
C GLU A 108 -4.31 13.42 -16.19
N TYR A 109 -3.28 14.23 -15.95
CA TYR A 109 -2.06 13.85 -15.24
C TYR A 109 -2.31 13.07 -13.94
N ALA A 110 -3.25 13.55 -13.14
CA ALA A 110 -3.56 13.01 -11.82
C ALA A 110 -4.29 11.65 -11.86
N PHE A 111 -4.75 11.18 -13.02
CA PHE A 111 -5.61 10.01 -13.13
C PHE A 111 -5.02 8.74 -12.53
N HIS A 112 -3.83 8.31 -12.98
CA HIS A 112 -3.23 7.06 -12.54
C HIS A 112 -2.85 7.11 -11.06
N GLY A 113 -2.46 8.28 -10.55
CA GLY A 113 -2.17 8.49 -9.12
C GLY A 113 -3.42 8.29 -8.27
N GLN A 114 -4.52 8.95 -8.65
CA GLN A 114 -5.81 8.80 -7.96
C GLN A 114 -6.34 7.36 -8.06
N LEU A 115 -6.30 6.75 -9.25
CA LEU A 115 -6.75 5.38 -9.45
C LEU A 115 -5.93 4.38 -8.60
N SER A 116 -4.61 4.55 -8.53
CA SER A 116 -3.76 3.67 -7.71
C SER A 116 -4.05 3.80 -6.22
N HIS A 117 -4.32 5.02 -5.75
CA HIS A 117 -4.75 5.27 -4.37
C HIS A 117 -6.06 4.53 -4.07
N GLU A 118 -7.09 4.69 -4.90
CA GLU A 118 -8.38 4.03 -4.66
C GLU A 118 -8.32 2.49 -4.81
N ILE A 119 -7.44 1.97 -5.66
CA ILE A 119 -7.22 0.52 -5.76
C ILE A 119 -6.66 -0.05 -4.45
N PHE A 120 -5.82 0.70 -3.73
CA PHE A 120 -5.30 0.24 -2.43
C PHE A 120 -6.44 0.01 -1.42
N HIS A 121 -7.43 0.91 -1.40
CA HIS A 121 -8.60 0.80 -0.53
C HIS A 121 -9.45 -0.45 -0.79
N LEU A 122 -9.32 -1.12 -1.94
CA LEU A 122 -9.99 -2.41 -2.19
C LEU A 122 -9.51 -3.52 -1.24
N LEU A 123 -8.32 -3.39 -0.65
CA LEU A 123 -7.85 -4.35 0.37
C LEU A 123 -8.72 -4.31 1.63
N ASN A 124 -9.24 -3.13 2.00
CA ASN A 124 -10.23 -2.98 3.06
C ASN A 124 -10.96 -1.63 2.95
N ALA A 125 -12.03 -1.58 2.17
CA ALA A 125 -12.82 -0.37 1.93
C ALA A 125 -13.60 0.14 3.16
N GLN A 126 -13.50 -0.57 4.29
CA GLN A 126 -14.12 -0.17 5.56
C GLN A 126 -13.15 0.60 6.46
N LEU A 127 -11.87 0.74 6.09
CA LEU A 127 -10.90 1.53 6.85
C LEU A 127 -11.06 3.02 6.54
N LEU A 128 -11.44 3.79 7.56
CA LEU A 128 -11.42 5.25 7.51
C LEU A 128 -10.38 5.74 8.53
N ASP A 129 -9.12 5.70 8.13
CA ASP A 129 -7.98 5.87 9.04
C ASP A 129 -6.83 6.63 8.38
N CYS A 130 -6.20 7.55 9.12
CA CYS A 130 -5.13 8.40 8.60
C CYS A 130 -3.88 7.63 8.15
N TYR A 131 -3.57 6.50 8.79
CA TYR A 131 -2.46 5.63 8.40
C TYR A 131 -2.75 4.97 7.05
N VAL A 132 -4.00 4.58 6.81
CA VAL A 132 -4.43 3.94 5.56
C VAL A 132 -4.43 4.94 4.41
N GLU A 133 -4.91 6.15 4.62
CA GLU A 133 -4.89 7.23 3.62
C GLU A 133 -3.46 7.62 3.21
N GLY A 134 -2.56 7.69 4.19
CA GLY A 134 -1.13 7.89 3.92
C GLY A 134 -0.54 6.72 3.13
N MET A 135 -0.86 5.48 3.52
CA MET A 135 -0.37 4.28 2.83
C MET A 135 -0.88 4.11 1.42
N ALA A 136 -2.15 4.42 1.16
CA ALA A 136 -2.72 4.44 -0.17
C ALA A 136 -1.98 5.43 -1.07
N THR A 137 -1.56 6.57 -0.51
CA THR A 137 -0.78 7.59 -1.22
C THR A 137 0.67 7.16 -1.50
N VAL A 138 1.35 6.55 -0.51
CA VAL A 138 2.68 5.95 -0.69
C VAL A 138 2.64 4.81 -1.72
N PHE A 139 1.58 4.00 -1.70
CA PHE A 139 1.37 2.96 -2.68
C PHE A 139 1.19 3.55 -4.09
N ALA A 140 0.43 4.63 -4.24
CA ALA A 140 0.28 5.31 -5.52
C ALA A 140 1.62 5.83 -6.06
N GLU A 141 2.46 6.47 -5.24
CA GLU A 141 3.83 6.86 -5.62
C GLU A 141 4.62 5.66 -6.16
N LYS A 142 4.58 4.54 -5.44
CA LYS A 142 5.27 3.31 -5.80
C LYS A 142 4.80 2.73 -7.13
N ILE A 143 3.49 2.73 -7.38
CA ILE A 143 2.89 2.24 -8.63
C ILE A 143 3.31 3.12 -9.80
N LEU A 144 3.22 4.44 -9.66
CA LEU A 144 3.60 5.37 -10.72
C LEU A 144 5.07 5.20 -11.07
N THR A 145 5.94 5.15 -10.07
CA THR A 145 7.38 4.92 -10.25
C THR A 145 7.67 3.59 -10.96
N ARG A 146 7.02 2.50 -10.53
CA ARG A 146 7.17 1.16 -11.14
C ARG A 146 6.74 1.12 -12.61
N ASN A 147 5.76 1.92 -12.98
CA ASN A 147 5.23 1.99 -14.34
C ASN A 147 5.85 3.11 -15.18
N ASN A 148 6.94 3.75 -14.69
CA ASN A 148 7.59 4.88 -15.34
C ASN A 148 6.62 6.03 -15.66
N LEU A 149 5.66 6.26 -14.75
CA LEU A 149 4.73 7.38 -14.77
C LEU A 149 5.24 8.46 -13.82
N ASP A 150 4.96 9.72 -14.14
CA ASP A 150 5.42 10.86 -13.37
C ASP A 150 4.61 11.08 -12.08
N TRP A 151 5.32 11.22 -10.95
CA TRP A 151 4.80 11.52 -9.62
C TRP A 151 5.02 12.98 -9.18
N SER A 152 5.90 13.72 -9.86
CA SER A 152 6.43 15.00 -9.38
C SER A 152 5.36 16.09 -9.16
N GLY A 153 4.26 16.05 -9.90
CA GLY A 153 3.13 16.94 -9.73
C GLY A 153 2.37 16.70 -8.43
N TRP A 154 2.25 15.44 -7.98
CA TRP A 154 1.67 15.10 -6.67
C TRP A 154 2.59 15.52 -5.53
N GLU A 155 3.90 15.29 -5.67
CA GLU A 155 4.88 15.74 -4.69
C GLU A 155 4.84 17.26 -4.51
N THR A 156 4.84 18.01 -5.61
CA THR A 156 4.70 19.47 -5.60
C THR A 156 3.39 19.90 -4.95
N TYR A 157 2.28 19.19 -5.23
CA TYR A 157 0.98 19.48 -4.66
C TYR A 157 0.95 19.30 -3.13
N PHE A 158 1.55 18.21 -2.63
CA PHE A 158 1.65 17.96 -1.19
C PHE A 158 2.60 18.94 -0.49
N GLN A 159 3.74 19.29 -1.10
CA GLN A 159 4.66 20.30 -0.57
C GLN A 159 4.02 21.68 -0.41
N LYS A 160 3.08 22.05 -1.29
CA LYS A 160 2.33 23.31 -1.21
C LYS A 160 1.26 23.32 -0.12
N GLY A 161 0.95 22.17 0.49
CA GLY A 161 -0.05 22.07 1.55
C GLY A 161 -1.50 22.32 1.11
N SER A 162 -1.80 22.18 -0.20
CA SER A 162 -3.16 22.44 -0.73
C SER A 162 -4.20 21.45 -0.20
N GLU A 163 -3.78 20.24 0.16
CA GLU A 163 -4.57 19.24 0.89
C GLU A 163 -3.80 18.83 2.15
N PRO A 164 -3.95 19.56 3.27
CA PRO A 164 -3.13 19.35 4.46
C PRO A 164 -3.23 17.93 5.01
N PHE A 165 -4.42 17.33 4.97
CA PHE A 165 -4.62 15.96 5.46
C PHE A 165 -3.76 14.96 4.67
N TYR A 166 -3.93 14.91 3.35
CA TYR A 166 -3.22 13.96 2.49
C TYR A 166 -1.71 14.24 2.47
N SER A 167 -1.29 15.51 2.48
CA SER A 167 0.13 15.87 2.55
C SER A 167 0.79 15.36 3.84
N LEU A 168 0.14 15.56 4.99
CA LEU A 168 0.67 15.14 6.29
C LEU A 168 0.67 13.62 6.43
N THR A 169 -0.40 12.94 6.04
CA THR A 169 -0.48 11.47 6.14
C THR A 169 0.45 10.78 5.15
N TYR A 170 0.62 11.30 3.94
CA TYR A 170 1.62 10.83 2.99
C TYR A 170 3.05 10.97 3.55
N SER A 171 3.41 12.15 4.05
CA SER A 171 4.74 12.39 4.62
C SER A 171 5.01 11.48 5.82
N MET A 172 4.02 11.34 6.71
CA MET A 172 4.10 10.43 7.86
C MET A 172 4.30 8.98 7.40
N MET A 173 3.46 8.49 6.49
CA MET A 173 3.50 7.09 6.09
C MET A 173 4.68 6.74 5.19
N LYS A 174 5.26 7.71 4.48
CA LYS A 174 6.50 7.55 3.74
C LYS A 174 7.66 7.27 4.71
N GLU A 175 7.86 8.14 5.70
CA GLU A 175 8.91 7.95 6.72
C GLU A 175 8.66 6.70 7.59
N VAL A 176 7.40 6.40 7.93
CA VAL A 176 7.05 5.18 8.66
C VAL A 176 7.38 3.94 7.83
N SER A 177 7.06 3.93 6.53
CA SER A 177 7.35 2.79 5.64
C SER A 177 8.85 2.53 5.52
N GLU A 178 9.65 3.59 5.39
CA GLU A 178 11.10 3.53 5.34
C GLU A 178 11.70 3.00 6.66
N THR A 179 11.16 3.45 7.79
CA THR A 179 11.64 3.10 9.14
C THR A 179 11.22 1.69 9.57
N ALA A 180 9.97 1.32 9.34
CA ALA A 180 9.42 0.01 9.72
C ALA A 180 9.92 -1.11 8.81
N GLY A 181 10.17 -0.80 7.54
CA GLY A 181 10.57 -1.78 6.53
C GLY A 181 9.42 -2.66 6.03
N SER A 182 9.63 -3.26 4.86
CA SER A 182 8.57 -3.96 4.11
C SER A 182 7.90 -5.09 4.88
N ALA A 183 8.65 -5.85 5.69
CA ALA A 183 8.13 -6.98 6.45
C ALA A 183 7.14 -6.56 7.55
N ASN A 184 7.34 -5.40 8.17
CA ASN A 184 6.40 -4.86 9.17
C ASN A 184 5.22 -4.16 8.48
N MET A 185 5.48 -3.45 7.38
CA MET A 185 4.45 -2.77 6.62
C MET A 185 3.46 -3.72 5.94
N SER A 186 3.89 -4.91 5.50
CA SER A 186 3.02 -5.89 4.87
C SER A 186 1.92 -6.40 5.81
N ARG A 187 2.10 -6.23 7.12
CA ARG A 187 1.18 -6.70 8.17
C ARG A 187 0.29 -5.59 8.74
N LEU A 188 0.43 -4.34 8.29
CA LEU A 188 -0.31 -3.20 8.86
C LEU A 188 -1.83 -3.44 8.84
N LEU A 189 -2.36 -3.99 7.74
CA LEU A 189 -3.79 -4.21 7.57
C LEU A 189 -4.34 -5.35 8.45
N ASP A 190 -3.48 -6.24 8.97
CA ASP A 190 -3.86 -7.29 9.92
C ASP A 190 -4.36 -6.70 11.26
N PHE A 191 -3.98 -5.45 11.54
CA PHE A 191 -4.36 -4.72 12.75
C PHE A 191 -5.59 -3.83 12.54
N ALA A 192 -6.35 -4.03 11.46
CA ALA A 192 -7.63 -3.39 11.26
C ALA A 192 -8.64 -3.88 12.32
N VAL A 193 -9.15 -2.97 13.14
CA VAL A 193 -10.14 -3.25 14.18
C VAL A 193 -11.43 -2.46 13.94
N ASN A 194 -12.58 -3.02 14.34
CA ASN A 194 -13.86 -2.36 14.16
C ASN A 194 -13.99 -1.15 15.10
N ASN A 195 -14.57 -0.06 14.59
CA ASN A 195 -14.98 1.04 15.43
C ASN A 195 -16.16 0.61 16.33
N LYS A 196 -16.02 0.78 17.66
CA LYS A 196 -17.02 0.34 18.64
C LYS A 196 -18.35 1.10 18.50
N ALA A 197 -18.31 2.38 18.14
CA ALA A 197 -19.49 3.22 17.97
C ALA A 197 -20.19 2.95 16.62
N ASN A 198 -19.42 2.65 15.58
CA ASN A 198 -19.96 2.30 14.26
C ASN A 198 -19.22 1.11 13.66
N LYS A 199 -19.77 -0.09 13.85
CA LYS A 199 -19.19 -1.35 13.37
C LYS A 199 -19.09 -1.47 11.84
N LYS A 200 -19.64 -0.52 11.07
CA LYS A 200 -19.45 -0.47 9.61
C LYS A 200 -18.04 -0.02 9.24
N TRP A 201 -17.40 0.77 10.10
CA TRP A 201 -16.09 1.36 9.87
C TRP A 201 -15.03 0.75 10.78
N MET A 202 -13.81 0.81 10.29
CA MET A 202 -12.63 0.27 10.92
C MET A 202 -11.54 1.33 11.03
N TYR A 203 -10.60 1.07 11.92
CA TYR A 203 -9.37 1.85 12.06
C TYR A 203 -8.19 0.92 12.36
N ILE A 204 -6.97 1.43 12.28
CA ILE A 204 -5.78 0.64 12.59
C ILE A 204 -5.52 0.66 14.10
N ASP A 205 -5.42 -0.51 14.72
CA ASP A 205 -4.85 -0.67 16.06
C ASP A 205 -3.34 -0.45 16.00
N ILE A 206 -2.96 0.83 16.07
CA ILE A 206 -1.57 1.24 15.92
C ILE A 206 -0.67 0.68 17.03
N ASP A 207 -1.18 0.59 18.26
CA ASP A 207 -0.43 0.05 19.40
C ASP A 207 -0.20 -1.46 19.25
N GLY A 208 -1.22 -2.17 18.78
CA GLY A 208 -1.11 -3.58 18.42
C GLY A 208 -0.06 -3.81 17.32
N TRP A 209 -0.11 -3.01 16.25
CA TRP A 209 0.85 -3.13 15.14
C TRP A 209 2.28 -2.85 15.59
N LEU A 210 2.50 -1.76 16.32
CA LEU A 210 3.80 -1.39 16.89
C LEU A 210 4.35 -2.47 17.82
N SER A 211 3.50 -3.04 18.67
CA SER A 211 3.88 -4.10 19.62
C SER A 211 4.19 -5.43 18.95
N SER A 212 3.90 -5.58 17.66
CA SER A 212 4.29 -6.77 16.87
C SER A 212 5.72 -6.71 16.32
N MET A 213 6.38 -5.55 16.44
CA MET A 213 7.75 -5.31 15.97
C MET A 213 8.77 -5.57 17.07
N SER A 214 10.07 -5.56 16.71
CA SER A 214 11.12 -5.49 17.72
C SER A 214 11.13 -4.12 18.42
N ASP A 215 11.57 -4.08 19.68
CA ASP A 215 11.59 -2.84 20.49
C ASP A 215 12.31 -1.69 19.79
N TYR A 216 13.44 -1.98 19.13
CA TYR A 216 14.19 -0.96 18.40
C TYR A 216 13.36 -0.35 17.26
N VAL A 217 12.75 -1.18 16.41
CA VAL A 217 11.94 -0.69 15.28
C VAL A 217 10.71 0.04 15.78
N LYS A 218 10.04 -0.50 16.81
CA LYS A 218 8.90 0.12 17.46
C LYS A 218 9.22 1.56 17.91
N ILE A 219 10.31 1.75 18.66
CA ILE A 219 10.72 3.06 19.17
C ILE A 219 10.97 4.06 18.03
N GLU A 220 11.65 3.64 16.96
CA GLU A 220 11.93 4.53 15.84
C GLU A 220 10.66 4.89 15.06
N VAL A 221 9.76 3.92 14.82
CA VAL A 221 8.47 4.18 14.16
C VAL A 221 7.59 5.10 15.02
N GLU A 222 7.55 4.91 16.34
CA GLU A 222 6.83 5.78 17.26
C GLU A 222 7.34 7.22 17.22
N LYS A 223 8.65 7.43 17.13
CA LYS A 223 9.23 8.78 16.97
C LYS A 223 8.73 9.44 15.69
N VAL A 224 8.73 8.71 14.58
CA VAL A 224 8.21 9.21 13.30
C VAL A 224 6.73 9.55 13.41
N ILE A 225 5.89 8.65 13.93
CA ILE A 225 4.45 8.93 14.07
C ILE A 225 4.23 10.17 14.94
N ASN A 226 4.92 10.28 16.08
CA ASN A 226 4.77 11.40 17.00
C ASN A 226 5.22 12.75 16.41
N LYS A 227 6.15 12.77 15.46
CA LYS A 227 6.54 13.98 14.70
C LYS A 227 5.38 14.57 13.89
N TYR A 228 4.47 13.74 13.38
CA TYR A 228 3.39 14.16 12.48
C TYR A 228 2.01 14.21 13.15
N ILE A 229 1.71 13.30 14.08
CA ILE A 229 0.35 13.04 14.53
C ILE A 229 -0.35 14.26 15.15
N TYR A 230 0.40 15.16 15.79
CA TYR A 230 -0.13 16.39 16.38
C TYR A 230 -0.60 17.40 15.33
N GLN A 231 -0.07 17.33 14.11
CA GLN A 231 -0.50 18.16 12.98
C GLN A 231 -1.66 17.51 12.22
N VAL A 232 -1.71 16.17 12.18
CA VAL A 232 -2.79 15.42 11.49
C VAL A 232 -4.11 15.54 12.25
N LYS A 233 -4.10 15.39 13.58
CA LYS A 233 -5.33 15.35 14.41
C LYS A 233 -6.26 16.57 14.23
N PRO A 234 -5.77 17.83 14.23
CA PRO A 234 -6.63 18.99 13.99
C PRO A 234 -7.31 18.98 12.61
N VAL A 235 -6.63 18.48 11.58
CA VAL A 235 -7.16 18.41 10.21
C VAL A 235 -8.19 17.30 10.06
N VAL A 236 -8.03 16.20 10.79
CA VAL A 236 -9.07 15.15 10.89
C VAL A 236 -10.33 15.69 11.55
N GLY A 237 -10.17 16.48 12.63
CA GLY A 237 -11.29 17.13 13.33
C GLY A 237 -12.11 18.06 12.42
N SER A 238 -11.46 18.75 11.48
CA SER A 238 -12.15 19.63 10.52
C SER A 238 -12.87 18.88 9.39
N LYS A 239 -12.60 17.59 9.19
CA LYS A 239 -13.32 16.69 8.27
C LYS A 239 -14.45 15.92 8.98
N ASN A 240 -15.14 16.54 9.93
CA ASN A 240 -16.25 15.95 10.71
C ASN A 240 -15.91 14.62 11.40
N ASN A 241 -14.64 14.39 11.74
CA ASN A 241 -14.15 13.11 12.29
C ASN A 241 -14.48 11.90 11.40
N MET A 242 -14.51 12.10 10.07
CA MET A 242 -14.69 10.99 9.12
C MET A 242 -13.58 9.95 9.27
N TYR A 243 -12.36 10.38 9.58
CA TYR A 243 -11.20 9.51 9.76
C TYR A 243 -10.86 9.33 11.24
N THR A 244 -10.37 8.14 11.58
CA THR A 244 -9.72 7.89 12.86
C THR A 244 -8.21 8.12 12.72
N CYS A 245 -7.58 8.70 13.74
CA CYS A 245 -6.14 8.90 13.76
C CYS A 245 -5.63 8.83 15.20
N LEU A 246 -5.47 7.60 15.69
CA LEU A 246 -4.97 7.35 17.04
C LEU A 246 -3.48 7.66 17.09
N ALA A 247 -3.03 8.32 18.17
CA ALA A 247 -1.59 8.37 18.43
C ALA A 247 -1.19 7.10 19.16
N PRO A 248 0.07 6.63 19.03
CA PRO A 248 0.59 5.57 19.86
C PRO A 248 0.39 5.90 21.34
N GLY A 249 -0.09 4.93 22.11
CA GLY A 249 -0.23 5.04 23.55
C GLY A 249 1.13 5.24 24.21
N LYS A 250 1.20 6.15 25.19
CA LYS A 250 2.35 6.17 26.11
C LYS A 250 2.22 4.93 26.99
N ASN A 251 3.06 3.93 26.74
CA ASN A 251 3.29 2.86 27.72
C ASN A 251 3.91 3.45 28.99
#